data_AF-A0A1G3YXF8-F1
#
_entry.id   AF-A0A1G3YXF8-F1
#
_cell.length_a   1.000
_cell.length_b   1.000
_cell.length_c   1.000
_cell.angle_alpha   90.00
_cell.angle_beta   90.00
_cell.angle_gamma   90.00
#
_symmetry.space_group_name_H-M   'P 1'
#
loop_
_entity.id
_entity.type
_entity.pdbx_description
1 polymer ?
#
loop_
_entity_poly.entity_id
_entity_poly.type
_entity_poly.pdbx_seq_one_letter_code
_entity_poly.pdbx_strand_id
1 'polypeptide(L)'
;MGNTRRLPAPVRVCMTCATALLAILAASATAVSCASAVERLRPPRSTLELRLDDIEASIESEPELAIHRLGAFAALYPAGRSEDGAKLASLGELALHSLEAAAGKAIDEKAWPLAASRIRSLHALGKGEGMPSEAELLLFEARDRLSAGEDLEAFVAASASDALSPLVASDALSFFARAAALGQRGNAAFFLAAAERAGASADADSRAWALGQDSAADMIRGVATVWVDRGIRIEKGLGLPDRVIGSAFFVDKRGLLVTNYHVIASEVDPEYEGYSRLYVRLGDDASARIPAKVVGWDRALDLAVLKVELVGEYVFSLLGGANPLVGDRVFAIGSPAGLEKTVTAGIVSAAGRRFLQLGDALQIDAAVNHGNSGGPVVDEKGRTVGVVFAGIEQFEGINFAVPARRLAAALPAMTRGGKAERPWLGLTVDEGRNGVQIIYVAPGTPAADQLFTEGLFLKSVGGVLLDAKSLIPEAQDILFPRRPGELVAVELSDGKRLVLAVAARPPLPLVTAAKVDSRERMAAPLFGLILSPASGSGLAPSFSVKKVLRGSVADEAGLSENDPVEIRGFSMDEENGIALLDLFVKKRRMGYLETMMRLPALLDSPDTL
;
A
#
# COMPACT_ATOMS: atom_id res chain seq x y z
N MET A 1 -5.06 -72.80 -58.63
CA MET A 1 -3.73 -72.67 -59.25
C MET A 1 -3.18 -71.30 -58.88
N GLY A 2 -2.06 -71.26 -58.18
CA GLY A 2 -1.50 -70.05 -57.58
C GLY A 2 -0.97 -69.06 -58.61
N ASN A 3 -0.93 -67.79 -58.22
CA ASN A 3 -0.12 -66.80 -58.91
C ASN A 3 0.40 -65.77 -57.91
N THR A 4 1.66 -65.94 -57.53
CA THR A 4 2.46 -65.00 -56.74
C THR A 4 2.88 -63.83 -57.63
N ARG A 5 2.50 -62.60 -57.30
CA ARG A 5 3.06 -61.38 -57.91
C ARG A 5 3.91 -60.61 -56.90
N ARG A 6 5.13 -60.33 -57.35
CA ARG A 6 6.27 -59.69 -56.66
C ARG A 6 5.97 -58.23 -56.29
N LEU A 7 6.51 -57.81 -55.15
CA LEU A 7 6.66 -56.40 -54.75
C LEU A 7 7.67 -55.67 -55.65
N PRO A 8 7.45 -54.38 -56.01
CA PRO A 8 8.48 -53.55 -56.61
C PRO A 8 9.43 -52.94 -55.56
N ALA A 9 10.66 -52.70 -56.02
CA ALA A 9 11.84 -52.25 -55.27
C ALA A 9 11.71 -50.86 -54.61
N PRO A 10 12.52 -50.55 -53.56
CA PRO A 10 12.41 -49.29 -52.83
C PRO A 10 12.96 -48.11 -53.66
N VAL A 11 12.18 -47.02 -53.69
CA VAL A 11 12.62 -45.73 -54.21
C VAL A 11 13.65 -45.15 -53.23
N ARG A 12 14.90 -44.98 -53.69
CA ARG A 12 15.94 -44.25 -52.96
C ARG A 12 15.54 -42.78 -52.86
N VAL A 13 15.03 -42.36 -51.70
CA VAL A 13 14.90 -40.94 -51.36
C VAL A 13 16.31 -40.41 -51.05
N CYS A 14 16.70 -39.34 -51.74
CA CYS A 14 17.99 -38.68 -51.57
C CYS A 14 18.15 -38.16 -50.12
N MET A 15 19.18 -38.66 -49.42
CA MET A 15 19.43 -38.40 -47.99
C MET A 15 19.69 -36.91 -47.66
N THR A 16 19.99 -36.09 -48.67
CA THR A 16 20.20 -34.63 -48.55
C THR A 16 18.89 -33.83 -48.55
N CYS A 17 17.79 -34.34 -49.10
CA CYS A 17 16.48 -33.68 -49.02
C CYS A 17 15.75 -33.96 -47.70
N ALA A 18 15.92 -35.16 -47.12
CA ALA A 18 15.32 -35.52 -45.83
C ALA A 18 15.94 -34.76 -44.65
N THR A 19 17.24 -34.46 -44.71
CA THR A 19 17.95 -33.63 -43.71
C THR A 19 17.58 -32.15 -43.82
N ALA A 20 17.36 -31.62 -45.02
CA ALA A 20 16.85 -30.26 -45.21
C ALA A 20 15.39 -30.11 -44.74
N LEU A 21 14.52 -31.09 -44.99
CA LEU A 21 13.12 -31.05 -44.52
C LEU A 21 13.01 -31.21 -42.99
N LEU A 22 13.82 -32.08 -42.37
CA LEU A 22 13.88 -32.19 -40.90
C LEU A 22 14.48 -30.94 -40.24
N ALA A 23 15.48 -30.29 -40.86
CA ALA A 23 16.03 -29.03 -40.36
C ALA A 23 15.01 -27.88 -40.43
N ILE A 24 14.20 -27.82 -41.50
CA ILE A 24 13.13 -26.82 -41.65
C ILE A 24 11.97 -27.10 -40.66
N LEU A 25 11.58 -28.36 -40.47
CA LEU A 25 10.55 -28.76 -39.48
C LEU A 25 11.01 -28.52 -38.03
N ALA A 26 12.26 -28.84 -37.68
CA ALA A 26 12.83 -28.56 -36.35
C ALA A 26 13.01 -27.05 -36.10
N ALA A 27 13.42 -26.29 -37.11
CA ALA A 27 13.51 -24.82 -37.03
C ALA A 27 12.14 -24.15 -36.92
N SER A 28 11.10 -24.72 -37.54
CA SER A 28 9.73 -24.24 -37.40
C SER A 28 9.13 -24.55 -36.02
N ALA A 29 9.43 -25.71 -35.43
CA ALA A 29 8.97 -26.07 -34.08
C ALA A 29 9.68 -25.28 -32.97
N THR A 30 10.98 -24.98 -33.10
CA THR A 30 11.71 -24.09 -32.19
C THR A 30 11.21 -22.65 -32.27
N ALA A 31 10.94 -22.15 -33.47
CA ALA A 31 10.40 -20.82 -33.69
C ALA A 31 8.99 -20.68 -33.08
N VAL A 32 8.14 -21.70 -33.19
CA VAL A 32 6.79 -21.71 -32.60
C VAL A 32 6.83 -21.76 -31.06
N SER A 33 7.70 -22.58 -30.47
CA SER A 33 7.87 -22.65 -29.00
C SER A 33 8.37 -21.32 -28.42
N CYS A 34 9.42 -20.73 -29.01
CA CYS A 34 9.98 -19.46 -28.55
C CYS A 34 9.03 -18.28 -28.81
N ALA A 35 8.33 -18.24 -29.95
CA ALA A 35 7.30 -17.24 -30.21
C ALA A 35 6.15 -17.33 -29.21
N SER A 36 5.74 -18.54 -28.81
CA SER A 36 4.72 -18.73 -27.76
C SER A 36 5.20 -18.31 -26.36
N ALA A 37 6.50 -18.46 -26.07
CA ALA A 37 7.11 -18.03 -24.81
C ALA A 37 7.23 -16.50 -24.75
N VAL A 38 7.65 -15.88 -25.85
CA VAL A 38 7.66 -14.42 -26.00
C VAL A 38 6.26 -13.86 -25.83
N GLU A 39 5.24 -14.44 -26.48
CA GLU A 39 3.87 -13.95 -26.38
C GLU A 39 3.31 -14.08 -24.96
N ARG A 40 3.59 -15.19 -24.25
CA ARG A 40 3.17 -15.35 -22.86
C ARG A 40 3.86 -14.41 -21.88
N LEU A 41 5.05 -13.91 -22.21
CA LEU A 41 5.75 -12.90 -21.41
C LEU A 41 5.43 -11.46 -21.83
N ARG A 42 4.69 -11.26 -22.93
CA ARG A 42 4.24 -9.92 -23.31
C ARG A 42 3.12 -9.48 -22.39
N PRO A 43 3.16 -8.23 -21.92
CA PRO A 43 2.01 -7.66 -21.28
C PRO A 43 0.79 -7.71 -22.21
N PRO A 44 -0.40 -8.05 -21.69
CA PRO A 44 -1.61 -7.95 -22.48
C PRO A 44 -1.76 -6.49 -22.94
N ARG A 45 -2.16 -6.31 -24.20
CA ARG A 45 -2.39 -4.97 -24.73
C ARG A 45 -3.53 -4.33 -23.94
N SER A 46 -3.36 -3.05 -23.58
CA SER A 46 -4.47 -2.28 -23.04
C SER A 46 -5.65 -2.35 -24.02
N THR A 47 -6.80 -2.78 -23.53
CA THR A 47 -8.06 -2.82 -24.29
C THR A 47 -8.82 -1.50 -24.18
N LEU A 48 -8.24 -0.45 -23.58
CA LEU A 48 -8.82 0.88 -23.59
C LEU A 48 -8.93 1.36 -25.05
N GLU A 49 -10.14 1.31 -25.60
CA GLU A 49 -10.49 2.13 -26.76
C GLU A 49 -10.52 3.59 -26.31
N LEU A 50 -9.39 4.29 -26.46
CA LEU A 50 -9.33 5.73 -26.23
C LEU A 50 -9.80 6.46 -27.47
N ARG A 51 -10.88 7.24 -27.34
CA ARG A 51 -11.36 8.18 -28.36
C ARG A 51 -11.21 9.59 -27.85
N LEU A 52 -10.67 10.48 -28.68
CA LEU A 52 -10.48 11.89 -28.30
C LEU A 52 -11.80 12.56 -27.93
N ASP A 53 -12.92 12.18 -28.57
CA ASP A 53 -14.24 12.75 -28.28
C ASP A 53 -14.77 12.34 -26.89
N ASP A 54 -14.50 11.10 -26.46
CA ASP A 54 -14.88 10.62 -25.13
C ASP A 54 -14.04 11.32 -24.04
N ILE A 55 -12.76 11.60 -24.34
CA ILE A 55 -11.87 12.36 -23.45
C ILE A 55 -12.33 13.81 -23.36
N GLU A 56 -12.64 14.43 -24.50
CA GLU A 56 -13.15 15.81 -24.59
C GLU A 56 -14.42 15.99 -23.74
N ALA A 57 -15.37 15.03 -23.82
CA ALA A 57 -16.59 15.05 -23.04
C ALA A 57 -16.37 14.93 -21.52
N SER A 58 -15.25 14.36 -21.06
CA SER A 58 -14.96 14.20 -19.63
C SER A 58 -14.15 15.35 -19.02
N ILE A 59 -13.65 16.31 -19.82
CA ILE A 59 -12.74 17.37 -19.34
C ILE A 59 -13.37 18.23 -18.23
N GLU A 60 -14.64 18.59 -18.36
CA GLU A 60 -15.31 19.44 -17.36
C GLU A 60 -15.58 18.69 -16.05
N SER A 61 -15.94 17.41 -16.13
CA SER A 61 -16.32 16.60 -14.96
C SER A 61 -15.12 15.98 -14.25
N GLU A 62 -14.10 15.56 -15.00
CA GLU A 62 -12.95 14.78 -14.52
C GLU A 62 -11.64 15.25 -15.18
N PRO A 63 -11.19 16.50 -14.96
CA PRO A 63 -10.06 17.06 -15.68
C PRO A 63 -8.75 16.28 -15.46
N GLU A 64 -8.48 15.80 -14.25
CA GLU A 64 -7.30 14.98 -13.95
C GLU A 64 -7.30 13.67 -14.76
N LEU A 65 -8.44 12.97 -14.80
CA LEU A 65 -8.56 11.73 -15.55
C LEU A 65 -8.48 11.98 -17.07
N ALA A 66 -9.04 13.09 -17.55
CA ALA A 66 -8.90 13.51 -18.94
C ALA A 66 -7.41 13.73 -19.30
N ILE A 67 -6.64 14.42 -18.46
CA ILE A 67 -5.19 14.63 -18.64
C ILE A 67 -4.44 13.29 -18.69
N HIS A 68 -4.73 12.36 -17.78
CA HIS A 68 -4.17 11.00 -17.81
C HIS A 68 -4.47 10.30 -19.14
N ARG A 69 -5.73 10.32 -19.59
CA ARG A 69 -6.17 9.67 -20.84
C ARG A 69 -5.54 10.32 -22.09
N LEU A 70 -5.36 11.64 -22.11
CA LEU A 70 -4.64 12.34 -23.17
C LEU A 70 -3.18 11.87 -23.25
N GLY A 71 -2.51 11.72 -22.10
CA GLY A 71 -1.15 11.16 -22.03
C GLY A 71 -1.08 9.73 -22.56
N ALA A 72 -2.02 8.87 -22.14
CA ALA A 72 -2.11 7.49 -22.60
C ALA A 72 -2.39 7.40 -24.11
N PHE A 73 -3.28 8.25 -24.63
CA PHE A 73 -3.57 8.35 -26.06
C PHE A 73 -2.31 8.73 -26.85
N ALA A 74 -1.57 9.74 -26.37
CA ALA A 74 -0.32 10.17 -27.01
C ALA A 74 0.74 9.06 -27.05
N ALA A 75 0.81 8.24 -25.99
CA ALA A 75 1.74 7.12 -25.89
C ALA A 75 1.38 5.97 -26.84
N LEU A 76 0.09 5.66 -26.99
CA LEU A 76 -0.42 4.58 -27.83
C LEU A 76 -0.47 4.94 -29.33
N TYR A 77 -0.76 6.21 -29.63
CA TYR A 77 -0.89 6.74 -30.99
C TYR A 77 0.14 7.84 -31.25
N PRO A 78 1.46 7.52 -31.24
CA PRO A 78 2.50 8.51 -31.46
C PRO A 78 2.27 9.23 -32.79
N ALA A 79 2.24 10.56 -32.74
CA ALA A 79 1.73 11.44 -33.78
C ALA A 79 2.28 11.11 -35.19
N GLY A 80 1.50 10.34 -35.96
CA GLY A 80 1.69 10.11 -37.39
C GLY A 80 0.77 10.95 -38.27
N ARG A 81 -0.20 11.65 -37.68
CA ARG A 81 -1.18 12.54 -38.34
C ARG A 81 -1.15 13.91 -37.67
N SER A 82 -0.99 14.99 -38.46
CA SER A 82 -0.87 16.36 -37.93
C SER A 82 -2.13 16.86 -37.23
N GLU A 83 -3.31 16.41 -37.66
CA GLU A 83 -4.60 16.83 -37.09
C GLU A 83 -4.81 16.30 -35.66
N ASP A 84 -4.46 15.03 -35.40
CA ASP A 84 -4.57 14.44 -34.07
C ASP A 84 -3.64 15.13 -33.07
N GLY A 85 -2.44 15.53 -33.51
CA GLY A 85 -1.49 16.27 -32.68
C GLY A 85 -2.00 17.66 -32.27
N ALA A 86 -2.63 18.39 -33.19
CA ALA A 86 -3.21 19.70 -32.90
C ALA A 86 -4.43 19.60 -31.97
N LYS A 87 -5.33 18.62 -32.23
CA LYS A 87 -6.47 18.37 -31.34
C LYS A 87 -6.01 17.97 -29.94
N LEU A 88 -5.03 17.08 -29.83
CA LEU A 88 -4.47 16.64 -28.55
C LEU A 88 -3.91 17.81 -27.72
N ALA A 89 -3.13 18.70 -28.34
CA ALA A 89 -2.61 19.89 -27.66
C ALA A 89 -3.73 20.82 -27.18
N SER A 90 -4.75 21.05 -28.02
CA SER A 90 -5.91 21.88 -27.67
C SER A 90 -6.70 21.30 -26.50
N LEU A 91 -6.92 19.97 -26.48
CA LEU A 91 -7.62 19.29 -25.38
C LEU A 91 -6.79 19.31 -24.09
N GLY A 92 -5.46 19.23 -24.19
CA GLY A 92 -4.56 19.35 -23.05
C GLY A 92 -4.67 20.71 -22.35
N GLU A 93 -4.67 21.81 -23.11
CA GLU A 93 -4.87 23.16 -22.57
C GLU A 93 -6.27 23.33 -21.95
N LEU A 94 -7.31 22.80 -22.60
CA LEU A 94 -8.68 22.84 -22.06
C LEU A 94 -8.79 22.06 -20.74
N ALA A 95 -8.16 20.88 -20.66
CA ALA A 95 -8.15 20.07 -19.45
C ALA A 95 -7.37 20.73 -18.30
N LEU A 96 -6.25 21.38 -18.61
CA LEU A 96 -5.50 22.17 -17.63
C LEU A 96 -6.33 23.34 -17.09
N HIS A 97 -6.96 24.13 -17.96
CA HIS A 97 -7.82 25.24 -17.53
C HIS A 97 -9.01 24.75 -16.69
N SER A 98 -9.61 23.62 -17.06
CA SER A 98 -10.67 22.97 -16.27
C SER A 98 -10.16 22.57 -14.87
N LEU A 99 -8.96 22.00 -14.77
CA LEU A 99 -8.33 21.65 -13.49
C LEU A 99 -8.06 22.90 -12.62
N GLU A 100 -7.54 23.97 -13.21
CA GLU A 100 -7.28 25.24 -12.50
C GLU A 100 -8.59 25.86 -11.96
N ALA A 101 -9.63 25.91 -12.78
CA ALA A 101 -10.95 26.39 -12.37
C ALA A 101 -11.55 25.50 -11.25
N ALA A 102 -11.40 24.18 -11.36
CA ALA A 102 -11.84 23.24 -10.35
C ALA A 102 -11.04 23.40 -9.05
N ALA A 103 -9.74 23.68 -9.10
CA ALA A 103 -8.92 23.97 -7.92
C ALA A 103 -9.40 25.25 -7.22
N GLY A 104 -9.61 26.34 -7.97
CA GLY A 104 -10.16 27.60 -7.45
C GLY A 104 -11.51 27.41 -6.77
N LYS A 105 -12.44 26.70 -7.43
CA LYS A 105 -13.74 26.36 -6.84
C LYS A 105 -13.62 25.59 -5.52
N ALA A 106 -12.73 24.62 -5.44
CA ALA A 106 -12.52 23.85 -4.20
C ALA A 106 -11.98 24.71 -3.06
N ILE A 107 -11.15 25.72 -3.36
CA ILE A 107 -10.66 26.70 -2.39
C ILE A 107 -11.81 27.60 -1.92
N ASP A 108 -12.60 28.13 -2.85
CA ASP A 108 -13.75 29.02 -2.54
C ASP A 108 -14.81 28.31 -1.67
N GLU A 109 -15.05 27.03 -1.93
CA GLU A 109 -15.96 26.17 -1.17
C GLU A 109 -15.35 25.66 0.16
N LYS A 110 -14.11 26.03 0.47
CA LYS A 110 -13.34 25.52 1.62
C LYS A 110 -13.24 23.99 1.67
N ALA A 111 -13.27 23.35 0.51
CA ALA A 111 -13.04 21.92 0.38
C ALA A 111 -11.53 21.62 0.44
N TRP A 112 -10.87 21.99 1.54
CA TRP A 112 -9.41 22.01 1.68
C TRP A 112 -8.71 20.72 1.24
N PRO A 113 -9.18 19.51 1.61
CA PRO A 113 -8.55 18.29 1.16
C PRO A 113 -8.65 18.05 -0.36
N LEU A 114 -9.72 18.51 -0.99
CA LEU A 114 -9.90 18.44 -2.44
C LEU A 114 -9.04 19.50 -3.14
N ALA A 115 -9.00 20.73 -2.60
CA ALA A 115 -8.13 21.79 -3.08
C ALA A 115 -6.66 21.36 -3.05
N ALA A 116 -6.18 20.80 -1.94
CA ALA A 116 -4.81 20.31 -1.80
C ALA A 116 -4.47 19.21 -2.83
N SER A 117 -5.41 18.29 -3.08
CA SER A 117 -5.27 17.25 -4.11
C SER A 117 -5.16 17.83 -5.53
N ARG A 118 -5.98 18.84 -5.86
CA ARG A 118 -5.92 19.54 -7.16
C ARG A 118 -4.64 20.37 -7.32
N ILE A 119 -4.18 21.04 -6.26
CA ILE A 119 -2.90 21.75 -6.26
C ILE A 119 -1.73 20.78 -6.48
N ARG A 120 -1.71 19.62 -5.82
CA ARG A 120 -0.70 18.58 -6.09
C ARG A 120 -0.74 18.09 -7.54
N SER A 121 -1.94 17.98 -8.13
CA SER A 121 -2.09 17.61 -9.54
C SER A 121 -1.54 18.70 -10.48
N LEU A 122 -1.81 19.97 -10.21
CA LEU A 122 -1.23 21.10 -10.94
C LEU A 122 0.30 21.13 -10.82
N HIS A 123 0.85 20.91 -9.63
CA HIS A 123 2.30 20.81 -9.43
C HIS A 123 2.92 19.62 -10.18
N ALA A 124 2.22 18.48 -10.27
CA ALA A 124 2.65 17.35 -11.11
C ALA A 124 2.75 17.71 -12.60
N LEU A 125 2.06 18.76 -13.05
CA LEU A 125 2.14 19.32 -14.40
C LEU A 125 3.12 20.49 -14.52
N GLY A 126 3.77 20.90 -13.42
CA GLY A 126 4.59 22.11 -13.39
C GLY A 126 3.76 23.41 -13.49
N LYS A 127 2.52 23.37 -13.00
CA LYS A 127 1.53 24.46 -12.99
C LYS A 127 1.12 24.79 -11.56
N GLY A 128 0.21 25.76 -11.39
CA GLY A 128 -0.28 26.19 -10.07
C GLY A 128 0.45 27.40 -9.47
N GLU A 129 1.28 28.09 -10.25
CA GLU A 129 1.89 29.36 -9.83
C GLU A 129 0.80 30.39 -9.47
N GLY A 130 0.97 31.07 -8.34
CA GLY A 130 0.02 32.07 -7.84
C GLY A 130 -1.19 31.51 -7.08
N MET A 131 -1.34 30.19 -6.98
CA MET A 131 -2.30 29.55 -6.09
C MET A 131 -1.71 29.31 -4.70
N PRO A 132 -2.53 29.17 -3.64
CA PRO A 132 -2.05 28.75 -2.33
C PRO A 132 -1.32 27.41 -2.41
N SER A 133 -0.20 27.33 -1.71
CA SER A 133 0.57 26.10 -1.57
C SER A 133 -0.20 25.04 -0.78
N GLU A 134 0.21 23.77 -0.92
CA GLU A 134 -0.38 22.67 -0.15
C GLU A 134 -0.27 22.91 1.37
N ALA A 135 0.87 23.44 1.84
CA ALA A 135 1.07 23.78 3.24
C ALA A 135 0.05 24.82 3.73
N GLU A 136 -0.20 25.87 2.94
CA GLU A 136 -1.20 26.89 3.28
C GLU A 136 -2.61 26.31 3.33
N LEU A 137 -2.99 25.47 2.37
CA LEU A 137 -4.31 24.83 2.36
C LEU A 137 -4.50 23.90 3.57
N LEU A 138 -3.48 23.14 3.96
CA LEU A 138 -3.50 22.31 5.17
C LEU A 138 -3.61 23.15 6.44
N LEU A 139 -2.95 24.30 6.50
CA LEU A 139 -3.07 25.24 7.61
C LEU A 139 -4.47 25.89 7.67
N PHE A 140 -5.08 26.20 6.52
CA PHE A 140 -6.46 26.68 6.47
C PHE A 140 -7.44 25.62 6.98
N GLU A 141 -7.26 24.37 6.57
CA GLU A 141 -8.01 23.24 7.13
C GLU A 141 -7.82 23.16 8.64
N ALA A 142 -6.57 23.17 9.11
CA ALA A 142 -6.26 23.05 10.52
C ALA A 142 -6.96 24.12 11.36
N ARG A 143 -6.98 25.37 10.90
CA ARG A 143 -7.66 26.48 11.58
C ARG A 143 -9.18 26.32 11.59
N ASP A 144 -9.79 25.97 10.45
CA ASP A 144 -11.24 25.75 10.36
C ASP A 144 -11.66 24.59 11.28
N ARG A 145 -10.94 23.46 11.26
CA ARG A 145 -11.17 22.29 12.14
C ARG A 145 -11.01 22.65 13.61
N LEU A 146 -9.97 23.40 13.97
CA LEU A 146 -9.73 23.86 15.34
C LEU A 146 -10.91 24.71 15.85
N SER A 147 -11.44 25.59 15.00
CA SER A 147 -12.60 26.44 15.33
C SER A 147 -13.90 25.65 15.50
N ALA A 148 -14.02 24.52 14.80
CA ALA A 148 -15.14 23.59 14.91
C ALA A 148 -15.04 22.63 16.10
N GLY A 149 -13.93 22.65 16.86
CA GLY A 149 -13.68 21.73 17.96
C GLY A 149 -13.29 20.32 17.50
N GLU A 150 -12.81 20.19 16.26
CA GLU A 150 -12.35 18.95 15.64
C GLU A 150 -10.83 18.83 15.82
N ASP A 151 -10.42 18.70 17.09
CA ASP A 151 -9.03 18.87 17.52
C ASP A 151 -8.08 17.85 16.90
N LEU A 152 -8.49 16.58 16.78
CA LEU A 152 -7.68 15.54 16.13
C LEU A 152 -7.37 15.90 14.67
N GLU A 153 -8.39 16.22 13.88
CA GLU A 153 -8.23 16.60 12.48
C GLU A 153 -7.42 17.88 12.35
N ALA A 154 -7.65 18.87 13.22
CA ALA A 154 -6.91 20.11 13.25
C ALA A 154 -5.41 19.88 13.49
N PHE A 155 -5.06 19.05 14.47
CA PHE A 155 -3.67 18.77 14.80
C PHE A 155 -2.98 17.97 13.70
N VAL A 156 -3.65 16.98 13.11
CA VAL A 156 -3.10 16.21 11.97
C VAL A 156 -2.84 17.12 10.77
N ALA A 157 -3.79 18.01 10.41
CA ALA A 157 -3.62 18.96 9.32
C ALA A 157 -2.49 19.97 9.59
N ALA A 158 -2.40 20.51 10.82
CA ALA A 158 -1.33 21.43 11.21
C ALA A 158 0.05 20.76 11.18
N SER A 159 0.15 19.50 11.61
CA SER A 159 1.39 18.74 11.54
C SER A 159 1.81 18.45 10.10
N ALA A 160 0.85 18.14 9.21
CA ALA A 160 1.13 17.94 7.80
C ALA A 160 1.59 19.25 7.13
N SER A 161 0.99 20.38 7.50
CA SER A 161 1.46 21.70 7.08
C SER A 161 2.90 21.95 7.54
N ASP A 162 3.22 21.77 8.83
CA ASP A 162 4.55 22.00 9.40
C ASP A 162 5.66 21.18 8.71
N ALA A 163 5.32 19.96 8.29
CA ALA A 163 6.24 19.07 7.57
C ALA A 163 6.60 19.59 6.17
N LEU A 164 5.70 20.34 5.53
CA LEU A 164 5.91 20.94 4.21
C LEU A 164 6.50 22.36 4.31
N SER A 165 6.03 23.15 5.27
CA SER A 165 6.48 24.51 5.54
C SER A 165 6.36 24.80 7.02
N PRO A 166 7.44 25.21 7.71
CA PRO A 166 7.41 25.46 9.16
C PRO A 166 6.30 26.42 9.55
N LEU A 167 5.54 26.06 10.59
CA LEU A 167 4.49 26.93 11.11
C LEU A 167 5.06 28.24 11.64
N VAL A 168 4.33 29.34 11.41
CA VAL A 168 4.64 30.60 12.05
C VAL A 168 4.33 30.55 13.55
N ALA A 169 5.05 31.35 14.33
CA ALA A 169 4.97 31.35 15.79
C ALA A 169 3.54 31.47 16.35
N SER A 170 2.70 32.32 15.75
CA SER A 170 1.33 32.55 16.21
C SER A 170 0.44 31.30 16.08
N ASP A 171 0.53 30.59 14.95
CA ASP A 171 -0.25 29.37 14.74
C ASP A 171 0.25 28.27 15.68
N ALA A 172 1.57 28.08 15.75
CA ALA A 172 2.17 27.07 16.61
C ALA A 172 1.77 27.27 18.08
N LEU A 173 1.79 28.51 18.59
CA LEU A 173 1.33 28.83 19.94
C LEU A 173 -0.17 28.60 20.15
N SER A 174 -1.00 28.85 19.13
CA SER A 174 -2.45 28.59 19.20
C SER A 174 -2.74 27.09 19.34
N PHE A 175 -2.11 26.26 18.50
CA PHE A 175 -2.25 24.80 18.59
C PHE A 175 -1.65 24.25 19.89
N PHE A 176 -0.52 24.80 20.35
CA PHE A 176 0.06 24.49 21.66
C PHE A 176 -0.93 24.73 22.79
N ALA A 177 -1.53 25.93 22.86
CA ALA A 177 -2.48 26.30 23.90
C ALA A 177 -3.71 25.39 23.89
N ARG A 178 -4.21 25.04 22.69
CA ARG A 178 -5.33 24.09 22.56
C ARG A 178 -4.94 22.70 23.06
N ALA A 179 -3.81 22.15 22.63
CA ALA A 179 -3.35 20.83 23.06
C ALA A 179 -3.12 20.77 24.58
N ALA A 180 -2.57 21.84 25.17
CA ALA A 180 -2.40 21.96 26.61
C ALA A 180 -3.74 21.98 27.36
N ALA A 181 -4.72 22.75 26.88
CA ALA A 181 -6.07 22.79 27.46
C ALA A 181 -6.79 21.42 27.41
N LEU A 182 -6.47 20.61 26.41
CA LEU A 182 -6.99 19.25 26.28
C LEU A 182 -6.21 18.22 27.13
N GLY A 183 -5.08 18.60 27.74
CA GLY A 183 -4.21 17.69 28.46
C GLY A 183 -3.43 16.74 27.55
N GLN A 184 -3.30 17.05 26.26
CA GLN A 184 -2.58 16.23 25.29
C GLN A 184 -1.11 16.63 25.23
N ARG A 185 -0.32 16.12 26.20
CA ARG A 185 1.07 16.54 26.41
C ARG A 185 1.95 16.37 25.16
N GLY A 186 1.88 15.23 24.48
CA GLY A 186 2.68 14.99 23.28
C GLY A 186 2.38 15.94 22.11
N ASN A 187 1.10 16.24 21.87
CA ASN A 187 0.69 17.22 20.85
C ASN A 187 1.14 18.63 21.26
N ALA A 188 1.04 18.98 22.54
CA ALA A 188 1.57 20.24 23.05
C ALA A 188 3.10 20.32 22.88
N ALA A 189 3.84 19.26 23.17
CA ALA A 189 5.28 19.21 22.96
C ALA A 189 5.67 19.43 21.49
N PHE A 190 4.91 18.85 20.56
CA PHE A 190 5.11 19.05 19.12
C PHE A 190 4.95 20.53 18.73
N PHE A 191 3.82 21.14 19.07
CA PHE A 191 3.54 22.54 18.71
C PHE A 191 4.43 23.53 19.46
N LEU A 192 4.85 23.21 20.68
CA LEU A 192 5.86 23.98 21.39
C LEU A 192 7.19 23.97 20.65
N ALA A 193 7.65 22.80 20.19
CA ALA A 193 8.88 22.71 19.40
C ALA A 193 8.77 23.48 18.08
N ALA A 194 7.60 23.46 17.42
CA ALA A 194 7.34 24.28 16.24
C ALA A 194 7.41 25.79 16.56
N ALA A 195 6.81 26.22 17.66
CA ALA A 195 6.87 27.61 18.12
C ALA A 195 8.29 28.06 18.46
N GLU A 196 9.07 27.22 19.14
CA GLU A 196 10.48 27.48 19.48
C GLU A 196 11.36 27.60 18.23
N ARG A 197 11.15 26.74 17.22
CA ARG A 197 11.82 26.88 15.91
C ARG A 197 11.47 28.20 15.20
N ALA A 198 10.25 28.69 15.40
CA ALA A 198 9.78 29.96 14.86
C ALA A 198 10.15 31.18 15.73
N GLY A 199 10.96 30.99 16.78
CA GLY A 199 11.48 32.07 17.63
C GLY A 199 10.53 32.52 18.76
N ALA A 200 9.46 31.78 19.03
CA ALA A 200 8.58 32.02 20.17
C ALA A 200 8.89 31.08 21.35
N SER A 201 8.39 31.42 22.54
CA SER A 201 8.54 30.59 23.74
C SER A 201 7.25 30.58 24.55
N ALA A 202 6.91 29.43 25.12
CA ALA A 202 5.90 29.35 26.17
C ALA A 202 6.49 29.76 27.54
N ASP A 203 5.63 30.06 28.51
CA ASP A 203 6.05 30.25 29.90
C ASP A 203 6.69 28.97 30.47
N ALA A 204 7.50 29.13 31.52
CA ALA A 204 8.30 28.05 32.07
C ALA A 204 7.46 26.86 32.57
N ASP A 205 6.29 27.12 33.14
CA ASP A 205 5.42 26.09 33.71
C ASP A 205 4.75 25.29 32.59
N SER A 206 4.17 25.97 31.59
CA SER A 206 3.56 25.32 30.43
C SER A 206 4.59 24.51 29.63
N ARG A 207 5.81 25.03 29.49
CA ARG A 207 6.94 24.33 28.85
C ARG A 207 7.35 23.09 29.64
N ALA A 208 7.51 23.20 30.96
CA ALA A 208 7.87 22.09 31.82
C ALA A 208 6.79 20.99 31.80
N TRP A 209 5.51 21.39 31.80
CA TRP A 209 4.40 20.46 31.65
C TRP A 209 4.45 19.75 30.30
N ALA A 210 4.57 20.47 29.18
CA ALA A 210 4.57 19.86 27.85
C ALA A 210 5.74 18.88 27.62
N LEU A 211 6.91 19.15 28.22
CA LEU A 211 8.10 18.30 28.07
C LEU A 211 8.23 17.18 29.11
N GLY A 212 7.27 17.08 30.04
CA GLY A 212 7.25 16.03 31.05
C GLY A 212 6.83 14.65 30.51
N GLN A 213 6.52 13.74 31.43
CA GLN A 213 6.15 12.36 31.12
C GLN A 213 4.74 12.08 31.64
N ASP A 214 3.96 11.33 30.87
CA ASP A 214 2.66 10.83 31.30
C ASP A 214 2.82 9.53 32.09
N SER A 215 1.99 9.33 33.12
CA SER A 215 2.09 8.12 33.94
C SER A 215 1.41 6.94 33.23
N ALA A 216 1.96 5.73 33.41
CA ALA A 216 1.33 4.52 32.89
C ALA A 216 -0.11 4.34 33.41
N ALA A 217 -0.38 4.76 34.65
CA ALA A 217 -1.72 4.72 35.23
C ALA A 217 -2.71 5.62 34.48
N ASP A 218 -2.28 6.78 33.98
CA ASP A 218 -3.13 7.67 33.18
C ASP A 218 -3.36 7.10 31.78
N MET A 219 -2.28 6.61 31.14
CA MET A 219 -2.36 6.00 29.82
C MET A 219 -3.30 4.80 29.78
N ILE A 220 -3.29 3.95 30.81
CA ILE A 220 -4.20 2.81 30.93
C ILE A 220 -5.67 3.24 30.88
N ARG A 221 -6.03 4.40 31.45
CA ARG A 221 -7.42 4.92 31.41
C ARG A 221 -7.86 5.35 30.00
N GLY A 222 -6.92 5.58 29.10
CA GLY A 222 -7.17 5.89 27.70
C GLY A 222 -7.33 4.66 26.81
N VAL A 223 -7.21 3.44 27.35
CA VAL A 223 -7.32 2.18 26.60
C VAL A 223 -8.62 1.47 26.94
N ALA A 224 -9.29 0.97 25.90
CA ALA A 224 -10.54 0.25 25.97
C ALA A 224 -10.39 -1.16 25.38
N THR A 225 -11.17 -2.10 25.89
CA THR A 225 -11.31 -3.44 25.29
C THR A 225 -12.36 -3.39 24.21
N VAL A 226 -12.00 -3.80 22.99
CA VAL A 226 -12.94 -3.98 21.89
C VAL A 226 -13.55 -5.37 22.00
N TRP A 227 -14.86 -5.45 21.88
CA TRP A 227 -15.62 -6.69 21.95
C TRP A 227 -16.61 -6.77 20.80
N VAL A 228 -16.37 -7.69 19.88
CA VAL A 228 -17.30 -8.01 18.79
C VAL A 228 -17.99 -9.33 19.10
N ASP A 229 -19.30 -9.27 19.29
CA ASP A 229 -20.15 -10.43 19.53
C ASP A 229 -20.69 -10.95 18.19
N ARG A 230 -20.21 -12.12 17.76
CA ARG A 230 -20.60 -12.79 16.51
C ARG A 230 -21.67 -13.88 16.70
N GLY A 231 -22.26 -13.96 17.90
CA GLY A 231 -23.28 -14.95 18.22
C GLY A 231 -22.69 -16.33 18.53
N ILE A 232 -23.19 -17.37 17.85
CA ILE A 232 -22.83 -18.76 18.11
C ILE A 232 -22.36 -19.42 16.80
N ARG A 233 -21.14 -19.96 16.82
CA ARG A 233 -20.61 -20.80 15.73
C ARG A 233 -20.84 -22.27 16.05
N ILE A 234 -21.30 -23.05 15.07
CA ILE A 234 -21.48 -24.50 15.23
C ILE A 234 -20.22 -25.22 14.79
N GLU A 235 -19.58 -25.92 15.72
CA GLU A 235 -18.44 -26.79 15.44
C GLU A 235 -18.73 -28.21 15.89
N LYS A 236 -18.66 -29.16 14.96
CA LYS A 236 -18.90 -30.60 15.23
C LYS A 236 -20.22 -30.86 16.00
N GLY A 237 -21.25 -30.05 15.72
CA GLY A 237 -22.57 -30.14 16.35
C GLY A 237 -22.70 -29.42 17.70
N LEU A 238 -21.66 -28.76 18.21
CA LEU A 238 -21.68 -27.94 19.41
C LEU A 238 -21.73 -26.46 19.06
N GLY A 239 -22.64 -25.71 19.67
CA GLY A 239 -22.69 -24.25 19.57
C GLY A 239 -21.66 -23.63 20.52
N LEU A 240 -20.64 -22.98 19.98
CA LEU A 240 -19.62 -22.26 20.73
C LEU A 240 -19.86 -20.74 20.57
N PRO A 241 -19.73 -19.94 21.65
CA PRO A 241 -19.78 -18.49 21.52
C PRO A 241 -18.69 -17.99 20.57
N ASP A 242 -19.09 -17.24 19.56
CA ASP A 242 -18.18 -16.64 18.61
C ASP A 242 -17.98 -15.16 18.95
N ARG A 243 -16.74 -14.79 19.25
CA ARG A 243 -16.39 -13.42 19.65
C ARG A 243 -14.98 -13.08 19.23
N VAL A 244 -14.78 -11.81 18.91
CA VAL A 244 -13.46 -11.22 18.68
C VAL A 244 -13.20 -10.22 19.80
N ILE A 245 -12.01 -10.32 20.41
CA ILE A 245 -11.57 -9.42 21.48
C ILE A 245 -10.28 -8.76 21.02
N GLY A 246 -10.23 -7.43 21.14
CA GLY A 246 -9.06 -6.62 20.87
C GLY A 246 -8.96 -5.47 21.85
N SER A 247 -8.06 -4.54 21.55
CA SER A 247 -7.86 -3.30 22.27
C SER A 247 -8.12 -2.11 21.34
N ALA A 248 -8.46 -0.99 21.93
CA ALA A 248 -8.54 0.29 21.27
C ALA A 248 -8.06 1.39 22.22
N PHE A 249 -7.72 2.55 21.71
CA PHE A 249 -7.33 3.67 22.55
C PHE A 249 -7.86 5.00 22.02
N PHE A 250 -8.18 5.91 22.94
CA PHE A 250 -8.73 7.21 22.60
C PHE A 250 -7.69 8.09 21.91
N VAL A 251 -8.09 8.68 20.78
CA VAL A 251 -7.32 9.65 20.01
C VAL A 251 -8.00 11.01 19.94
N ASP A 252 -9.24 11.11 20.44
CA ASP A 252 -10.01 12.35 20.53
C ASP A 252 -10.94 12.34 21.74
N LYS A 253 -11.13 13.49 22.39
CA LYS A 253 -12.03 13.64 23.55
C LYS A 253 -13.50 13.43 23.20
N ARG A 254 -13.89 13.59 21.93
CA ARG A 254 -15.24 13.30 21.41
C ARG A 254 -15.55 11.81 21.36
N GLY A 255 -14.65 10.94 21.83
CA GLY A 255 -14.86 9.50 21.89
C GLY A 255 -14.48 8.78 20.60
N LEU A 256 -13.44 9.26 19.91
CA LEU A 256 -12.83 8.52 18.81
C LEU A 256 -11.73 7.62 19.35
N LEU A 257 -11.74 6.35 18.93
CA LEU A 257 -10.72 5.37 19.28
C LEU A 257 -10.09 4.77 18.03
N VAL A 258 -8.82 4.38 18.12
CA VAL A 258 -8.14 3.58 17.10
C VAL A 258 -8.06 2.13 17.53
N THR A 259 -8.27 1.21 16.59
CA THR A 259 -8.08 -0.25 16.75
C THR A 259 -7.59 -0.85 15.42
N ASN A 260 -7.51 -2.17 15.31
CA ASN A 260 -7.21 -2.86 14.06
C ASN A 260 -8.47 -3.18 13.24
N TYR A 261 -8.32 -3.26 11.92
CA TYR A 261 -9.39 -3.69 11.03
C TYR A 261 -9.81 -5.14 11.29
N HIS A 262 -8.89 -6.08 11.47
CA HIS A 262 -9.21 -7.50 11.67
C HIS A 262 -10.04 -7.74 12.94
N VAL A 263 -9.94 -6.86 13.95
CA VAL A 263 -10.75 -6.92 15.18
C VAL A 263 -12.22 -6.63 14.87
N ILE A 264 -12.49 -5.73 13.92
CA ILE A 264 -13.83 -5.24 13.57
C ILE A 264 -14.33 -5.72 12.21
N ALA A 265 -13.59 -6.61 11.53
CA ALA A 265 -13.84 -6.96 10.14
C ALA A 265 -15.30 -7.43 9.89
N SER A 266 -15.88 -8.22 10.80
CA SER A 266 -17.27 -8.69 10.66
C SER A 266 -18.33 -7.60 10.73
N GLU A 267 -18.00 -6.39 11.21
CA GLU A 267 -18.93 -5.25 11.24
C GLU A 267 -18.97 -4.47 9.92
N VAL A 268 -17.94 -4.62 9.07
CA VAL A 268 -17.74 -3.77 7.89
C VAL A 268 -17.50 -4.54 6.60
N ASP A 269 -17.13 -5.82 6.69
CA ASP A 269 -16.92 -6.67 5.53
C ASP A 269 -18.28 -7.09 4.94
N PRO A 270 -18.61 -6.66 3.71
CA PRO A 270 -19.88 -6.99 3.09
C PRO A 270 -20.06 -8.49 2.81
N GLU A 271 -18.98 -9.29 2.81
CA GLU A 271 -19.05 -10.73 2.62
C GLU A 271 -19.44 -11.48 3.90
N TYR A 272 -19.46 -10.81 5.05
CA TYR A 272 -19.86 -11.42 6.32
C TYR A 272 -21.38 -11.48 6.48
N GLU A 273 -21.96 -12.67 6.35
CA GLU A 273 -23.41 -12.91 6.45
C GLU A 273 -23.92 -13.27 7.87
N GLY A 274 -23.17 -12.92 8.92
CA GLY A 274 -23.48 -13.30 10.31
C GLY A 274 -24.08 -12.18 11.17
N TYR A 275 -24.49 -12.54 12.38
CA TYR A 275 -24.77 -11.56 13.44
C TYR A 275 -23.43 -10.96 13.90
N SER A 276 -23.33 -9.64 13.98
CA SER A 276 -22.17 -8.95 14.55
C SER A 276 -22.65 -7.75 15.35
N ARG A 277 -22.16 -7.59 16.59
CA ARG A 277 -22.35 -6.37 17.38
C ARG A 277 -21.05 -5.93 18.05
N LEU A 278 -20.67 -4.69 17.78
CA LEU A 278 -19.51 -4.04 18.36
C LEU A 278 -19.82 -3.28 19.66
N TYR A 279 -19.00 -3.55 20.67
CA TYR A 279 -18.97 -2.81 21.93
C TYR A 279 -17.52 -2.49 22.32
N VAL A 280 -17.37 -1.48 23.19
CA VAL A 280 -16.15 -1.30 23.97
C VAL A 280 -16.42 -1.39 25.46
N ARG A 281 -15.38 -1.74 26.22
CA ARG A 281 -15.36 -1.74 27.68
C ARG A 281 -14.21 -0.88 28.17
N LEU A 282 -14.46 -0.10 29.20
CA LEU A 282 -13.43 0.70 29.86
C LEU A 282 -12.93 -0.04 31.10
N GLY A 283 -11.64 0.13 31.41
CA GLY A 283 -10.94 -0.66 32.43
C GLY A 283 -11.52 -0.65 33.85
N ASP A 284 -12.46 0.24 34.14
CA ASP A 284 -13.07 0.42 35.47
C ASP A 284 -14.40 -0.34 35.62
N ASP A 285 -15.00 -0.78 34.51
CA ASP A 285 -16.23 -1.57 34.51
C ASP A 285 -16.22 -2.62 33.39
N ALA A 286 -15.63 -3.77 33.68
CA ALA A 286 -15.59 -4.92 32.78
C ALA A 286 -16.97 -5.49 32.41
N SER A 287 -18.04 -5.07 33.11
CA SER A 287 -19.42 -5.45 32.80
C SER A 287 -20.12 -4.49 31.84
N ALA A 288 -19.61 -3.26 31.71
CA ALA A 288 -20.14 -2.27 30.78
C ALA A 288 -19.94 -2.74 29.34
N ARG A 289 -21.02 -2.73 28.55
CA ARG A 289 -20.99 -2.92 27.09
C ARG A 289 -21.44 -1.63 26.44
N ILE A 290 -20.49 -0.73 26.20
CA ILE A 290 -20.78 0.55 25.57
C ILE A 290 -20.84 0.32 24.06
N PRO A 291 -21.98 0.59 23.39
CA PRO A 291 -22.07 0.44 21.94
C PRO A 291 -21.05 1.35 21.24
N ALA A 292 -20.36 0.81 20.23
CA ALA A 292 -19.48 1.59 19.37
C ALA A 292 -19.89 1.45 17.90
N LYS A 293 -19.50 2.43 17.09
CA LYS A 293 -19.68 2.41 15.64
C LYS A 293 -18.33 2.48 14.96
N VAL A 294 -18.16 1.77 13.86
CA VAL A 294 -17.02 1.99 12.98
C VAL A 294 -17.25 3.28 12.20
N VAL A 295 -16.32 4.23 12.32
CA VAL A 295 -16.33 5.47 11.54
C VAL A 295 -15.74 5.17 10.17
N GLY A 296 -14.52 4.65 10.14
CA GLY A 296 -13.83 4.24 8.92
C GLY A 296 -12.69 3.29 9.21
N TRP A 297 -12.21 2.62 8.16
CA TRP A 297 -11.18 1.58 8.29
C TRP A 297 -10.25 1.54 7.09
N ASP A 298 -9.03 1.10 7.32
CA ASP A 298 -8.02 0.83 6.30
C ASP A 298 -7.59 -0.63 6.42
N ARG A 299 -8.04 -1.45 5.47
CA ARG A 299 -7.69 -2.88 5.40
C ARG A 299 -6.19 -3.09 5.10
N ALA A 300 -5.56 -2.20 4.34
CA ALA A 300 -4.18 -2.38 3.90
C ALA A 300 -3.16 -2.16 5.04
N LEU A 301 -3.47 -1.23 5.94
CA LEU A 301 -2.69 -0.98 7.16
C LEU A 301 -3.21 -1.72 8.39
N ASP A 302 -4.33 -2.42 8.25
CA ASP A 302 -5.06 -3.04 9.35
C ASP A 302 -5.41 -2.07 10.48
N LEU A 303 -6.00 -0.93 10.15
CA LEU A 303 -6.40 0.10 11.11
C LEU A 303 -7.89 0.41 10.99
N ALA A 304 -8.52 0.81 12.10
CA ALA A 304 -9.89 1.30 12.11
C ALA A 304 -10.08 2.39 13.16
N VAL A 305 -11.02 3.30 12.89
CA VAL A 305 -11.48 4.34 13.82
C VAL A 305 -12.88 3.99 14.28
N LEU A 306 -13.07 3.95 15.60
CA LEU A 306 -14.36 3.72 16.26
C LEU A 306 -14.86 5.02 16.88
N LYS A 307 -16.18 5.15 17.00
CA LYS A 307 -16.87 6.21 17.75
C LYS A 307 -17.72 5.61 18.85
N VAL A 308 -17.63 6.20 20.04
CA VAL A 308 -18.45 5.90 21.22
C VAL A 308 -19.04 7.17 21.79
N GLU A 309 -20.18 7.09 22.49
CA GLU A 309 -20.80 8.24 23.15
C GLU A 309 -20.25 8.43 24.58
N LEU A 310 -18.93 8.65 24.67
CA LEU A 310 -18.22 8.91 25.92
C LEU A 310 -17.11 9.96 25.68
N VAL A 311 -16.74 10.65 26.76
CA VAL A 311 -15.58 11.55 26.76
C VAL A 311 -14.34 10.74 27.14
N GLY A 312 -13.31 10.75 26.29
CA GLY A 312 -12.03 10.11 26.60
C GLY A 312 -11.33 10.86 27.74
N GLU A 313 -11.12 10.19 28.88
CA GLU A 313 -10.43 10.77 30.04
C GLU A 313 -8.95 11.05 29.74
N TYR A 314 -8.31 10.11 29.06
CA TYR A 314 -6.95 10.23 28.54
C TYR A 314 -6.98 10.03 27.02
N VAL A 315 -6.27 10.90 26.29
CA VAL A 315 -6.18 10.86 24.83
C VAL A 315 -4.72 10.73 24.44
N PHE A 316 -4.41 9.70 23.66
CA PHE A 316 -3.06 9.45 23.19
C PHE A 316 -2.64 10.47 22.13
N SER A 317 -1.44 10.99 22.29
CA SER A 317 -0.80 11.85 21.31
C SER A 317 -0.36 11.03 20.10
N LEU A 318 -0.71 11.49 18.91
CA LEU A 318 -0.27 10.90 17.64
C LEU A 318 0.84 11.70 16.97
N LEU A 319 1.15 12.88 17.50
CA LEU A 319 2.18 13.78 16.99
C LEU A 319 3.38 13.86 17.94
N GLY A 320 4.50 14.41 17.45
CA GLY A 320 5.64 14.78 18.29
C GLY A 320 6.65 13.67 18.59
N GLY A 321 6.50 12.48 17.99
CA GLY A 321 7.47 11.40 18.07
C GLY A 321 8.40 11.38 16.86
N ALA A 322 9.72 11.34 17.09
CA ALA A 322 10.62 10.78 16.08
C ALA A 322 10.27 9.30 15.86
N ASN A 323 10.57 8.76 14.68
CA ASN A 323 10.48 7.32 14.48
C ASN A 323 11.34 6.62 15.54
N PRO A 324 10.80 5.61 16.25
CA PRO A 324 11.56 4.94 17.27
C PRO A 324 12.76 4.23 16.63
N LEU A 325 13.90 4.29 17.29
CA LEU A 325 15.13 3.63 16.88
C LEU A 325 15.17 2.20 17.43
N VAL A 326 15.90 1.33 16.74
CA VAL A 326 16.16 -0.02 17.25
C VAL A 326 16.89 0.09 18.60
N GLY A 327 16.35 -0.59 19.61
CA GLY A 327 16.82 -0.54 20.99
C GLY A 327 16.05 0.44 21.89
N ASP A 328 15.21 1.32 21.33
CA ASP A 328 14.36 2.20 22.14
C ASP A 328 13.37 1.38 22.97
N ARG A 329 13.24 1.72 24.25
CA ARG A 329 12.31 1.07 25.17
C ARG A 329 10.87 1.47 24.85
N VAL A 330 10.00 0.48 24.79
CA VAL A 330 8.58 0.66 24.48
C VAL A 330 7.69 -0.12 25.45
N PHE A 331 6.46 0.35 25.59
CA PHE A 331 5.41 -0.29 26.36
C PHE A 331 4.21 -0.56 25.45
N ALA A 332 3.70 -1.79 25.46
CA ALA A 332 2.43 -2.12 24.83
C ALA A 332 1.34 -2.13 25.90
N ILE A 333 0.23 -1.44 25.64
CA ILE A 333 -0.90 -1.35 26.56
C ILE A 333 -2.10 -2.01 25.88
N GLY A 334 -2.81 -2.86 26.60
CA GLY A 334 -3.97 -3.56 26.04
C GLY A 334 -4.80 -4.29 27.09
N SER A 335 -5.74 -5.10 26.59
CA SER A 335 -6.60 -5.97 27.38
C SER A 335 -6.52 -7.42 26.88
N PRO A 336 -5.42 -8.13 27.19
CA PRO A 336 -5.24 -9.52 26.77
C PRO A 336 -6.30 -10.41 27.43
N ALA A 337 -6.93 -11.29 26.65
CA ALA A 337 -8.01 -12.17 27.11
C ALA A 337 -9.21 -11.49 27.81
N GLY A 338 -9.39 -10.16 27.64
CA GLY A 338 -10.38 -9.38 28.36
C GLY A 338 -10.01 -9.08 29.82
N LEU A 339 -8.76 -9.36 30.22
CA LEU A 339 -8.17 -8.85 31.46
C LEU A 339 -7.76 -7.40 31.19
N GLU A 340 -8.60 -6.46 31.58
CA GLU A 340 -8.35 -5.03 31.41
C GLU A 340 -7.04 -4.61 32.10
N LYS A 341 -6.39 -3.54 31.60
CA LYS A 341 -5.24 -2.87 32.22
C LYS A 341 -3.91 -3.64 32.21
N THR A 342 -3.56 -4.31 31.11
CA THR A 342 -2.23 -4.92 30.99
C THR A 342 -1.24 -3.98 30.31
N VAL A 343 -0.07 -3.83 30.92
CA VAL A 343 1.08 -3.15 30.34
C VAL A 343 2.24 -4.15 30.26
N THR A 344 2.81 -4.30 29.08
CA THR A 344 4.02 -5.08 28.85
C THR A 344 5.12 -4.16 28.35
N ALA A 345 6.37 -4.46 28.73
CA ALA A 345 7.53 -3.66 28.35
C ALA A 345 8.44 -4.49 27.44
N GLY A 346 9.14 -3.80 26.54
CA GLY A 346 10.12 -4.37 25.64
C GLY A 346 10.92 -3.26 24.96
N ILE A 347 11.49 -3.56 23.81
CA ILE A 347 12.21 -2.63 22.94
C ILE A 347 11.69 -2.73 21.50
N VAL A 348 12.06 -1.75 20.69
CA VAL A 348 12.02 -1.89 19.23
C VAL A 348 13.16 -2.81 18.80
N SER A 349 12.83 -4.01 18.34
CA SER A 349 13.80 -5.02 17.89
C SER A 349 14.23 -4.78 16.44
N ALA A 350 13.35 -4.24 15.60
CA ALA A 350 13.64 -3.83 14.23
C ALA A 350 12.60 -2.80 13.73
N ALA A 351 12.97 -2.03 12.71
CA ALA A 351 12.06 -1.11 12.01
C ALA A 351 12.05 -1.42 10.50
N GLY A 352 11.02 -0.96 9.78
CA GLY A 352 10.95 -1.10 8.32
C GLY A 352 10.58 -2.50 7.83
N ARG A 353 9.93 -3.33 8.66
CA ARG A 353 9.54 -4.68 8.26
C ARG A 353 8.33 -4.65 7.33
N ARG A 354 8.42 -5.25 6.15
CA ARG A 354 7.34 -5.30 5.17
C ARG A 354 6.40 -6.50 5.42
N PHE A 355 5.64 -6.46 6.52
CA PHE A 355 4.66 -7.50 6.90
C PHE A 355 3.20 -7.11 6.63
N LEU A 356 2.92 -5.82 6.47
CA LEU A 356 1.59 -5.33 6.14
C LEU A 356 1.29 -5.55 4.65
N GLN A 357 0.03 -5.43 4.24
CA GLN A 357 -0.34 -5.41 2.82
C GLN A 357 0.26 -4.20 2.10
N LEU A 358 0.47 -3.12 2.83
CA LEU A 358 1.07 -1.88 2.36
C LEU A 358 1.86 -1.22 3.49
N GLY A 359 3.00 -0.62 3.18
CA GLY A 359 3.83 0.06 4.16
C GLY A 359 4.71 -0.89 4.99
N ASP A 360 5.12 -0.39 6.15
CA ASP A 360 6.07 -1.05 7.04
C ASP A 360 5.55 -1.20 8.47
N ALA A 361 6.13 -2.14 9.20
CA ALA A 361 5.86 -2.46 10.59
C ALA A 361 7.10 -2.28 11.47
N LEU A 362 6.86 -1.92 12.73
CA LEU A 362 7.83 -2.02 13.81
C LEU A 362 7.82 -3.46 14.32
N GLN A 363 8.99 -4.04 14.56
CA GLN A 363 9.13 -5.28 15.32
C GLN A 363 9.46 -4.91 16.78
N ILE A 364 8.74 -5.51 17.72
CA ILE A 364 8.92 -5.33 19.16
C ILE A 364 9.00 -6.69 19.86
N ASP A 365 9.68 -6.74 21.01
CA ASP A 365 9.76 -7.93 21.85
C ASP A 365 8.88 -7.85 23.11
N ALA A 366 8.18 -6.73 23.31
CA ALA A 366 7.18 -6.59 24.35
C ALA A 366 6.15 -7.72 24.21
N ALA A 367 5.80 -8.38 25.32
CA ALA A 367 4.88 -9.50 25.29
C ALA A 367 3.50 -9.06 24.76
N VAL A 368 3.09 -9.62 23.62
CA VAL A 368 1.80 -9.39 22.98
C VAL A 368 1.07 -10.73 22.90
N ASN A 369 -0.19 -10.75 23.33
CA ASN A 369 -1.08 -11.90 23.27
C ASN A 369 -2.40 -11.51 22.60
N HIS A 370 -3.24 -12.50 22.30
CA HIS A 370 -4.62 -12.29 21.86
C HIS A 370 -5.36 -11.31 22.80
N GLY A 371 -5.92 -10.24 22.22
CA GLY A 371 -6.58 -9.15 22.94
C GLY A 371 -5.77 -7.85 22.99
N ASN A 372 -4.45 -7.87 22.76
CA ASN A 372 -3.64 -6.64 22.68
C ASN A 372 -3.72 -5.96 21.29
N SER A 373 -4.12 -6.68 20.24
CA SER A 373 -4.29 -6.13 18.89
C SER A 373 -5.18 -4.89 18.91
N GLY A 374 -4.67 -3.79 18.36
CA GLY A 374 -5.31 -2.47 18.33
C GLY A 374 -4.95 -1.57 19.51
N GLY A 375 -4.22 -2.09 20.50
CA GLY A 375 -3.70 -1.31 21.63
C GLY A 375 -2.50 -0.43 21.24
N PRO A 376 -2.22 0.64 21.99
CA PRO A 376 -1.10 1.54 21.68
C PRO A 376 0.23 0.93 22.13
N VAL A 377 1.26 1.17 21.32
CA VAL A 377 2.66 1.04 21.71
C VAL A 377 3.18 2.45 21.97
N VAL A 378 3.71 2.68 23.17
CA VAL A 378 4.22 3.99 23.61
C VAL A 378 5.68 3.94 24.02
N ASP A 379 6.37 5.07 23.91
CA ASP A 379 7.71 5.24 24.46
C ASP A 379 7.69 5.61 25.96
N GLU A 380 8.87 5.82 26.54
CA GLU A 380 9.02 6.21 27.95
C GLU A 380 8.41 7.56 28.33
N LYS A 381 8.05 8.39 27.35
CA LYS A 381 7.37 9.67 27.56
C LYS A 381 5.85 9.56 27.40
N GLY A 382 5.33 8.37 27.07
CA GLY A 382 3.92 8.14 26.80
C GLY A 382 3.48 8.59 25.41
N ARG A 383 4.41 8.83 24.47
CA ARG A 383 4.09 9.15 23.08
C ARG A 383 3.78 7.88 22.32
N THR A 384 2.69 7.85 21.56
CA THR A 384 2.37 6.69 20.71
C THR A 384 3.40 6.56 19.59
N VAL A 385 4.06 5.41 19.54
CA VAL A 385 5.02 5.04 18.50
C VAL A 385 4.45 3.98 17.54
N GLY A 386 3.38 3.29 17.94
CA GLY A 386 2.66 2.39 17.05
C GLY A 386 1.35 1.83 17.61
N VAL A 387 0.70 0.98 16.83
CA VAL A 387 -0.51 0.23 17.19
C VAL A 387 -0.19 -1.26 17.05
N VAL A 388 -0.39 -2.03 18.12
CA VAL A 388 -0.15 -3.48 18.10
C VAL A 388 -0.98 -4.11 16.99
N PHE A 389 -0.33 -4.88 16.11
CA PHE A 389 -0.95 -5.52 14.94
C PHE A 389 -1.10 -7.02 15.17
N ALA A 390 0.02 -7.73 15.23
CA ALA A 390 0.08 -9.18 15.30
C ALA A 390 1.38 -9.66 15.97
N GLY A 391 1.37 -10.89 16.48
CA GLY A 391 2.57 -11.64 16.87
C GLY A 391 2.68 -12.93 16.06
N ILE A 392 3.87 -13.53 15.99
CA ILE A 392 4.02 -14.87 15.40
C ILE A 392 3.87 -15.90 16.50
N GLU A 393 2.75 -16.62 16.53
CA GLU A 393 2.41 -17.56 17.63
C GLU A 393 3.50 -18.61 17.90
N GLN A 394 4.24 -19.01 16.86
CA GLN A 394 5.31 -20.01 16.97
C GLN A 394 6.61 -19.45 17.57
N PHE A 395 6.76 -18.13 17.69
CA PHE A 395 7.98 -17.49 18.17
C PHE A 395 7.68 -16.46 19.26
N GLU A 396 8.11 -16.77 20.49
CA GLU A 396 8.04 -15.82 21.60
C GLU A 396 8.92 -14.59 21.34
N GLY A 397 8.42 -13.40 21.66
CA GLY A 397 9.17 -12.14 21.54
C GLY A 397 9.30 -11.59 20.11
N ILE A 398 8.54 -12.13 19.14
CA ILE A 398 8.45 -11.56 17.78
C ILE A 398 7.05 -11.02 17.54
N ASN A 399 6.88 -9.73 17.85
CA ASN A 399 5.61 -9.02 17.73
C ASN A 399 5.75 -7.81 16.82
N PHE A 400 4.64 -7.35 16.26
CA PHE A 400 4.60 -6.26 15.29
C PHE A 400 3.61 -5.18 15.65
N ALA A 401 3.94 -3.95 15.28
CA ALA A 401 3.07 -2.79 15.41
C ALA A 401 3.08 -1.93 14.14
N VAL A 402 1.92 -1.38 13.78
CA VAL A 402 1.79 -0.36 12.75
C VAL A 402 2.41 0.94 13.29
N PRO A 403 3.42 1.54 12.62
CA PRO A 403 4.05 2.76 13.10
C PRO A 403 3.05 3.92 13.26
N ALA A 404 3.24 4.75 14.30
CA ALA A 404 2.36 5.90 14.54
C ALA A 404 2.32 6.89 13.35
N ARG A 405 3.43 7.04 12.60
CA ARG A 405 3.44 7.85 11.37
C ARG A 405 2.48 7.33 10.30
N ARG A 406 2.32 6.01 10.19
CA ARG A 406 1.36 5.38 9.26
C ARG A 406 -0.07 5.63 9.72
N LEU A 407 -0.32 5.49 11.03
CA LEU A 407 -1.60 5.85 11.61
C LEU A 407 -1.96 7.32 11.36
N ALA A 408 -1.03 8.25 11.63
CA ALA A 408 -1.24 9.67 11.41
C ALA A 408 -1.56 10.00 9.94
N ALA A 409 -0.85 9.38 8.99
CA ALA A 409 -1.12 9.53 7.56
C ALA A 409 -2.46 8.91 7.13
N ALA A 410 -2.88 7.81 7.77
CA ALA A 410 -4.11 7.11 7.45
C ALA A 410 -5.37 7.77 8.03
N LEU A 411 -5.24 8.47 9.15
CA LEU A 411 -6.35 9.03 9.92
C LEU A 411 -7.27 9.94 9.11
N PRO A 412 -6.78 10.93 8.31
CA PRO A 412 -7.64 11.78 7.52
C PRO A 412 -8.57 11.01 6.56
N ALA A 413 -8.15 9.84 6.09
CA ALA A 413 -8.99 8.99 5.25
C ALA A 413 -10.05 8.23 6.06
N MET A 414 -9.69 7.73 7.25
CA MET A 414 -10.61 6.97 8.10
C MET A 414 -11.64 7.87 8.82
N THR A 415 -11.29 9.10 9.19
CA THR A 415 -12.22 10.03 9.87
C THR A 415 -13.26 10.64 8.93
N ARG A 416 -13.00 10.69 7.62
CA ARG A 416 -14.02 11.01 6.59
C ARG A 416 -15.14 9.96 6.51
N GLY A 417 -14.87 8.77 7.01
CA GLY A 417 -15.82 7.67 7.10
C GLY A 417 -15.69 6.65 5.97
N GLY A 418 -16.19 5.44 6.24
CA GLY A 418 -16.18 4.32 5.30
C GLY A 418 -14.80 3.68 5.11
N LYS A 419 -14.65 2.93 4.02
CA LYS A 419 -13.40 2.30 3.65
C LYS A 419 -12.40 3.35 3.15
N ALA A 420 -11.24 3.43 3.78
CA ALA A 420 -10.13 4.22 3.30
C ALA A 420 -9.60 3.62 2.00
N GLU A 421 -9.68 4.40 0.93
CA GLU A 421 -9.03 4.06 -0.33
C GLU A 421 -7.56 4.45 -0.27
N ARG A 422 -6.71 3.60 -0.85
CA ARG A 422 -5.27 3.84 -0.95
C ARG A 422 -4.90 4.08 -2.41
N PRO A 423 -4.04 5.05 -2.71
CA PRO A 423 -3.61 5.29 -4.08
C PRO A 423 -2.72 4.15 -4.56
N TRP A 424 -2.81 3.87 -5.86
CA TRP A 424 -2.08 2.80 -6.53
C TRP A 424 -1.71 3.21 -7.95
N LEU A 425 -0.45 3.07 -8.33
CA LEU A 425 0.03 3.29 -9.70
C LEU A 425 -0.21 2.07 -10.58
N GLY A 426 -0.23 0.87 -9.98
CA GLY A 426 -0.27 -0.38 -10.73
C GLY A 426 1.09 -1.05 -10.88
N LEU A 427 2.03 -0.74 -10.00
CA LEU A 427 3.40 -1.26 -10.06
C LEU A 427 3.64 -2.28 -8.95
N THR A 428 4.45 -3.29 -9.25
CA THR A 428 5.21 -4.02 -8.22
C THR A 428 6.69 -3.70 -8.42
N VAL A 429 7.37 -3.45 -7.31
CA VAL A 429 8.76 -3.00 -7.31
C VAL A 429 9.66 -3.91 -6.47
N ASP A 430 10.97 -3.75 -6.64
CA ASP A 430 12.01 -4.45 -5.88
C ASP A 430 13.10 -3.46 -5.45
N GLU A 431 13.68 -3.66 -4.28
CA GLU A 431 14.79 -2.85 -3.79
C GLU A 431 16.11 -3.40 -4.35
N GLY A 432 16.67 -2.68 -5.31
CA GLY A 432 17.96 -3.02 -5.92
C GLY A 432 19.10 -2.11 -5.44
N ARG A 433 20.33 -2.49 -5.79
CA ARG A 433 21.52 -1.65 -5.58
C ARG A 433 21.42 -0.24 -6.20
N ASN A 434 20.54 -0.06 -7.18
CA ASN A 434 20.37 1.20 -7.91
C ASN A 434 19.06 1.93 -7.53
N GLY A 435 18.43 1.54 -6.43
CA GLY A 435 17.14 2.06 -5.95
C GLY A 435 15.97 1.14 -6.27
N VAL A 436 14.77 1.74 -6.35
CA VAL A 436 13.49 1.03 -6.54
C VAL A 436 13.30 0.64 -8.01
N GLN A 437 13.37 -0.65 -8.31
CA GLN A 437 13.21 -1.21 -9.65
C GLN A 437 11.76 -1.62 -9.90
N ILE A 438 11.20 -1.29 -11.07
CA ILE A 438 9.92 -1.84 -11.52
C ILE A 438 10.13 -3.28 -11.94
N ILE A 439 9.48 -4.24 -11.27
CA ILE A 439 9.56 -5.66 -11.63
C ILE A 439 8.33 -6.14 -12.37
N TYR A 440 7.21 -5.44 -12.21
CA TYR A 440 5.94 -5.81 -12.83
C TYR A 440 5.05 -4.57 -12.99
N VAL A 441 4.37 -4.50 -14.15
CA VAL A 441 3.33 -3.50 -14.42
C VAL A 441 2.00 -4.24 -14.62
N ALA A 442 1.06 -3.99 -13.71
CA ALA A 442 -0.24 -4.64 -13.69
C ALA A 442 -1.13 -4.15 -14.86
N PRO A 443 -1.73 -5.03 -15.65
CA PRO A 443 -2.65 -4.63 -16.73
C PRO A 443 -3.85 -3.83 -16.23
N GLY A 444 -4.36 -2.92 -17.07
CA GLY A 444 -5.55 -2.11 -16.76
C GLY A 444 -5.34 -1.09 -15.63
N THR A 445 -4.09 -0.70 -15.38
CA THR A 445 -3.72 0.29 -14.36
C THR A 445 -3.13 1.55 -15.00
N PRO A 446 -3.09 2.67 -14.26
CA PRO A 446 -2.50 3.91 -14.77
C PRO A 446 -1.06 3.76 -15.26
N ALA A 447 -0.23 2.96 -14.60
CA ALA A 447 1.13 2.69 -15.06
C ALA A 447 1.16 1.92 -16.39
N ALA A 448 0.24 0.96 -16.60
CA ALA A 448 0.11 0.26 -17.87
C ALA A 448 -0.34 1.21 -18.99
N ASP A 449 -1.29 2.11 -18.71
CA ASP A 449 -1.79 3.10 -19.68
C ASP A 449 -0.68 4.05 -20.16
N GLN A 450 0.23 4.45 -19.28
CA GLN A 450 1.39 5.28 -19.61
C GLN A 450 2.60 4.47 -20.12
N LEU A 451 2.43 3.18 -20.42
CA LEU A 451 3.47 2.31 -20.98
C LEU A 451 4.75 2.25 -20.12
N PHE A 452 4.60 2.16 -18.80
CA PHE A 452 5.74 1.92 -17.91
C PHE A 452 6.50 0.66 -18.33
N THR A 453 7.83 0.75 -18.28
CA THR A 453 8.70 -0.34 -18.75
C THR A 453 9.28 -1.11 -17.56
N GLU A 454 8.99 -2.40 -17.49
CA GLU A 454 9.57 -3.32 -16.51
C GLU A 454 11.10 -3.37 -16.63
N GLY A 455 11.78 -3.41 -15.49
CA GLY A 455 13.23 -3.41 -15.37
C GLY A 455 13.87 -2.02 -15.20
N LEU A 456 13.14 -0.94 -15.47
CA LEU A 456 13.60 0.43 -15.18
C LEU A 456 13.52 0.75 -13.69
N PHE A 457 14.24 1.79 -13.27
CA PHE A 457 14.24 2.29 -11.89
C PHE A 457 13.44 3.58 -11.78
N LEU A 458 12.71 3.72 -10.67
CA LEU A 458 12.08 4.99 -10.29
C LEU A 458 13.17 5.95 -9.82
N LYS A 459 13.20 7.15 -10.41
CA LYS A 459 14.12 8.24 -10.06
C LYS A 459 13.46 9.32 -9.22
N SER A 460 12.20 9.61 -9.50
CA SER A 460 11.40 10.46 -8.63
C SER A 460 9.94 10.03 -8.67
N VAL A 461 9.24 10.27 -7.57
CA VAL A 461 7.78 10.12 -7.47
C VAL A 461 7.27 11.39 -6.81
N GLY A 462 6.26 12.03 -7.41
CA GLY A 462 5.69 13.29 -6.89
C GLY A 462 6.70 14.43 -6.76
N GLY A 463 7.78 14.43 -7.56
CA GLY A 463 8.86 15.42 -7.47
C GLY A 463 9.91 15.12 -6.38
N VAL A 464 9.72 14.09 -5.56
CA VAL A 464 10.70 13.65 -4.56
C VAL A 464 11.66 12.66 -5.21
N LEU A 465 12.96 12.96 -5.14
CA LEU A 465 14.01 12.09 -5.66
C LEU A 465 14.12 10.81 -4.82
N LEU A 466 14.21 9.67 -5.51
CA LEU A 466 14.51 8.37 -4.92
C LEU A 466 15.98 8.04 -5.22
N ASP A 467 16.77 7.77 -4.18
CA ASP A 467 18.18 7.43 -4.31
C ASP A 467 18.43 5.92 -4.09
N ALA A 468 19.70 5.51 -4.07
CA ALA A 468 20.06 4.10 -3.89
C ALA A 468 19.81 3.56 -2.47
N LYS A 469 19.57 4.45 -1.50
CA LYS A 469 19.18 4.10 -0.13
C LYS A 469 17.67 4.12 0.05
N SER A 470 16.94 4.76 -0.87
CA SER A 470 15.49 4.84 -0.78
C SER A 470 14.84 3.47 -0.77
N LEU A 471 14.00 3.27 0.25
CA LEU A 471 13.24 2.04 0.45
C LEU A 471 11.84 2.19 -0.14
N ILE A 472 11.20 1.06 -0.47
CA ILE A 472 9.81 1.01 -0.95
C ILE A 472 8.85 1.78 -0.01
N PRO A 473 8.94 1.67 1.33
CA PRO A 473 8.15 2.46 2.26
C PRO A 473 8.20 3.97 2.05
N GLU A 474 9.32 4.52 1.57
CA GLU A 474 9.47 5.96 1.30
C GLU A 474 8.74 6.37 0.02
N ALA A 475 8.83 5.53 -1.03
CA ALA A 475 8.06 5.73 -2.25
C ALA A 475 6.55 5.66 -1.97
N GLN A 476 6.14 4.74 -1.09
CA GLN A 476 4.77 4.64 -0.61
C GLN A 476 4.34 5.88 0.17
N ASP A 477 5.18 6.41 1.07
CA ASP A 477 4.85 7.61 1.86
C ASP A 477 4.50 8.83 0.99
N ILE A 478 5.12 8.96 -0.18
CA ILE A 478 4.80 10.02 -1.15
C ILE A 478 3.41 9.84 -1.76
N LEU A 479 2.97 8.59 -1.96
CA LEU A 479 1.67 8.27 -2.53
C LEU A 479 0.56 8.32 -1.48
N PHE A 480 0.80 7.86 -0.25
CA PHE A 480 -0.21 7.72 0.81
C PHE A 480 -1.20 8.89 0.99
N PRO A 481 -0.78 10.17 1.02
CA PRO A 481 -1.70 11.29 1.21
C PRO A 481 -2.55 11.62 -0.03
N ARG A 482 -2.24 11.01 -1.18
CA ARG A 482 -2.93 11.26 -2.45
C ARG A 482 -4.28 10.55 -2.51
N ARG A 483 -5.17 11.11 -3.32
CA ARG A 483 -6.52 10.56 -3.56
C ARG A 483 -6.58 9.85 -4.89
N PRO A 484 -7.33 8.74 -5.03
CA PRO A 484 -7.68 8.21 -6.34
C PRO A 484 -8.19 9.32 -7.28
N GLY A 485 -7.67 9.34 -8.50
CA GLY A 485 -7.89 10.38 -9.51
C GLY A 485 -6.81 11.48 -9.55
N GLU A 486 -6.06 11.68 -8.46
CA GLU A 486 -5.02 12.73 -8.40
C GLU A 486 -3.85 12.45 -9.34
N LEU A 487 -3.29 13.48 -9.98
CA LEU A 487 -2.12 13.33 -10.83
C LEU A 487 -0.82 13.28 -10.02
N VAL A 488 0.05 12.36 -10.41
CA VAL A 488 1.42 12.26 -9.91
C VAL A 488 2.40 12.24 -11.08
N ALA A 489 3.53 12.92 -10.91
CA ALA A 489 4.65 12.85 -11.84
C ALA A 489 5.65 11.80 -11.36
N VAL A 490 6.11 10.95 -12.26
CA VAL A 490 7.12 9.92 -12.00
C VAL A 490 8.21 10.04 -13.05
N GLU A 491 9.47 10.09 -12.61
CA GLU A 491 10.62 10.05 -13.52
C GLU A 491 11.30 8.69 -13.45
N LEU A 492 11.65 8.15 -14.62
CA LEU A 492 12.28 6.85 -14.77
C LEU A 492 13.77 6.98 -15.11
N SER A 493 14.50 5.89 -14.94
CA SER A 493 15.94 5.83 -15.22
C SER A 493 16.33 6.05 -16.68
N ASP A 494 15.39 5.97 -17.62
CA ASP A 494 15.59 6.29 -19.04
C ASP A 494 15.39 7.79 -19.35
N GLY A 495 15.14 8.61 -18.32
CA GLY A 495 14.92 10.05 -18.44
C GLY A 495 13.49 10.44 -18.79
N LYS A 496 12.56 9.48 -18.96
CA LYS A 496 11.16 9.81 -19.18
C LYS A 496 10.51 10.33 -17.91
N ARG A 497 9.80 11.44 -18.05
CA ARG A 497 8.88 11.98 -17.05
C ARG A 497 7.46 11.64 -17.47
N LEU A 498 6.78 10.81 -16.70
CA LEU A 498 5.43 10.34 -16.94
C LEU A 498 4.49 11.00 -15.92
N VAL A 499 3.32 11.46 -16.37
CA VAL A 499 2.26 11.96 -15.50
C VAL A 499 1.06 11.04 -15.63
N LEU A 500 0.55 10.57 -14.51
CA LEU A 500 -0.55 9.61 -14.45
C LEU A 500 -1.47 9.91 -13.28
N ALA A 501 -2.75 9.59 -13.44
CA ALA A 501 -3.69 9.58 -12.33
C ALA A 501 -3.41 8.37 -11.43
N VAL A 502 -3.46 8.52 -10.11
CA VAL A 502 -3.43 7.38 -9.19
C VAL A 502 -4.79 6.68 -9.16
N ALA A 503 -4.83 5.36 -9.14
CA ALA A 503 -6.07 4.58 -9.00
C ALA A 503 -6.33 4.22 -7.53
N ALA A 504 -7.53 3.73 -7.23
CA ALA A 504 -7.81 3.09 -5.94
C ALA A 504 -7.18 1.69 -5.92
N ARG A 505 -6.41 1.38 -4.86
CA ARG A 505 -5.78 0.07 -4.64
C ARG A 505 -6.88 -0.98 -4.38
N PRO A 506 -6.98 -2.04 -5.19
CA PRO A 506 -7.85 -3.16 -4.86
C PRO A 506 -7.35 -3.86 -3.59
N PRO A 507 -8.20 -4.59 -2.85
CA PRO A 507 -7.78 -5.30 -1.62
C PRO A 507 -6.63 -6.29 -1.85
N LEU A 508 -6.66 -7.00 -2.99
CA LEU A 508 -5.63 -7.96 -3.41
C LEU A 508 -5.19 -7.61 -4.84
N PRO A 509 -4.21 -6.72 -5.02
CA PRO A 509 -3.80 -6.25 -6.34
C PRO A 509 -3.24 -7.36 -7.23
N LEU A 510 -2.45 -8.28 -6.67
CA LEU A 510 -1.85 -9.37 -7.45
C LEU A 510 -2.88 -10.42 -7.88
N VAL A 511 -3.91 -10.66 -7.09
CA VAL A 511 -5.06 -11.50 -7.49
C VAL A 511 -5.81 -10.86 -8.65
N THR A 512 -6.06 -9.55 -8.56
CA THR A 512 -6.74 -8.79 -9.62
C THR A 512 -5.93 -8.84 -10.92
N ALA A 513 -4.62 -8.68 -10.83
CA ALA A 513 -3.71 -8.77 -11.98
C ALA A 513 -3.65 -10.20 -12.57
N ALA A 514 -3.57 -11.23 -11.73
CA ALA A 514 -3.52 -12.63 -12.16
C ALA A 514 -4.77 -13.10 -12.91
N LYS A 515 -5.92 -12.43 -12.73
CA LYS A 515 -7.17 -12.72 -13.47
C LYS A 515 -7.10 -12.31 -14.94
N VAL A 516 -6.24 -11.36 -15.30
CA VAL A 516 -6.15 -10.78 -16.65
C VAL A 516 -4.78 -10.95 -17.31
N ASP A 517 -3.80 -11.49 -16.60
CA ASP A 517 -2.42 -11.64 -17.06
C ASP A 517 -1.96 -13.10 -17.10
N SER A 518 -0.80 -13.35 -17.68
CA SER A 518 -0.24 -14.70 -17.77
C SER A 518 0.40 -15.14 -16.46
N ARG A 519 0.29 -16.43 -16.15
CA ARG A 519 1.00 -17.06 -15.02
C ARG A 519 2.52 -16.90 -15.12
N GLU A 520 3.07 -16.83 -16.33
CA GLU A 520 4.49 -16.60 -16.57
C GLU A 520 4.94 -15.20 -16.12
N ARG A 521 4.12 -14.16 -16.32
CA ARG A 521 4.39 -12.82 -15.81
C ARG A 521 4.15 -12.72 -14.30
N MET A 522 3.13 -13.40 -13.79
CA MET A 522 2.85 -13.48 -12.35
C MET A 522 3.96 -14.16 -11.54
N ALA A 523 4.88 -14.89 -12.17
CA ALA A 523 6.05 -15.46 -11.54
C ALA A 523 6.95 -14.40 -10.84
N ALA A 524 7.03 -13.19 -11.40
CA ALA A 524 7.84 -12.12 -10.85
C ALA A 524 7.27 -11.51 -9.56
N PRO A 525 6.04 -10.94 -9.54
CA PRO A 525 5.51 -10.25 -8.36
C PRO A 525 5.11 -11.20 -7.22
N LEU A 526 4.75 -12.47 -7.50
CA LEU A 526 4.35 -13.43 -6.46
C LEU A 526 5.52 -14.27 -5.94
N PHE A 527 6.42 -14.71 -6.81
CA PHE A 527 7.46 -15.70 -6.44
C PHE A 527 8.88 -15.15 -6.52
N GLY A 528 9.06 -13.90 -6.97
CA GLY A 528 10.37 -13.28 -7.19
C GLY A 528 11.17 -13.89 -8.33
N LEU A 529 10.47 -14.47 -9.31
CA LEU A 529 11.09 -15.18 -10.44
C LEU A 529 10.83 -14.43 -11.75
N ILE A 530 11.85 -13.68 -12.23
CA ILE A 530 11.77 -13.01 -13.52
C ILE A 530 12.26 -13.96 -14.61
N LEU A 531 11.43 -14.17 -15.63
CA LEU A 531 11.69 -15.11 -16.72
C LEU A 531 12.11 -14.41 -18.01
N SER A 532 12.88 -15.12 -18.83
CA SER A 532 13.11 -14.78 -20.23
C SER A 532 12.76 -15.98 -21.13
N PRO A 533 12.34 -15.77 -22.38
CA PRO A 533 12.14 -16.86 -23.34
C PRO A 533 13.44 -17.64 -23.51
N ALA A 534 13.35 -18.97 -23.51
CA ALA A 534 14.47 -19.84 -23.84
C ALA A 534 14.30 -20.44 -25.24
N SER A 535 15.40 -20.58 -25.97
CA SER A 535 15.45 -21.22 -27.29
C SER A 535 15.39 -22.75 -27.15
N GLY A 536 14.27 -23.27 -26.67
CA GLY A 536 14.02 -24.71 -26.55
C GLY A 536 13.32 -25.31 -27.77
N SER A 537 13.75 -26.50 -28.21
CA SER A 537 13.01 -27.35 -29.16
C SER A 537 12.21 -28.44 -28.42
N GLY A 538 10.97 -28.72 -28.82
CA GLY A 538 10.19 -29.85 -28.31
C GLY A 538 9.89 -29.79 -26.79
N LEU A 539 10.29 -30.83 -26.04
CA LEU A 539 10.13 -30.97 -24.58
C LEU A 539 11.11 -30.08 -23.76
N ALA A 540 11.86 -29.20 -24.42
CA ALA A 540 12.78 -28.30 -23.74
C ALA A 540 12.02 -27.19 -23.00
N PRO A 541 12.51 -26.78 -21.80
CA PRO A 541 11.89 -25.72 -21.03
C PRO A 541 11.73 -24.45 -21.86
N SER A 542 10.52 -23.89 -21.87
CA SER A 542 10.16 -22.73 -22.67
C SER A 542 10.80 -21.42 -22.16
N PHE A 543 11.34 -21.43 -20.94
CA PHE A 543 11.87 -20.25 -20.27
C PHE A 543 13.22 -20.52 -19.62
N SER A 544 13.96 -19.46 -19.36
CA SER A 544 15.12 -19.43 -18.48
C SER A 544 14.91 -18.37 -17.40
N VAL A 545 15.47 -18.61 -16.22
CA VAL A 545 15.46 -17.62 -15.14
C VAL A 545 16.36 -16.45 -15.52
N LYS A 546 15.78 -15.27 -15.70
CA LYS A 546 16.51 -14.03 -16.01
C LYS A 546 17.10 -13.43 -14.73
N LYS A 547 16.31 -13.35 -13.66
CA LYS A 547 16.70 -12.81 -12.35
C LYS A 547 15.88 -13.50 -11.26
N VAL A 548 16.52 -13.75 -10.12
CA VAL A 548 15.85 -14.15 -8.88
C VAL A 548 15.94 -12.97 -7.91
N LEU A 549 14.80 -12.55 -7.36
CA LEU A 549 14.75 -11.47 -6.38
C LEU A 549 15.25 -11.98 -5.03
N ARG A 550 16.10 -11.22 -4.35
CA ARG A 550 16.72 -11.67 -3.10
C ARG A 550 15.70 -11.76 -1.97
N GLY A 551 15.77 -12.81 -1.17
CA GLY A 551 14.82 -13.06 -0.08
C GLY A 551 13.41 -13.40 -0.55
N SER A 552 13.21 -13.67 -1.85
CA SER A 552 11.95 -14.17 -2.37
C SER A 552 11.83 -15.68 -2.21
N VAL A 553 10.61 -16.20 -2.39
CA VAL A 553 10.33 -17.66 -2.41
C VAL A 553 11.24 -18.39 -3.40
N ALA A 554 11.51 -17.81 -4.58
CA ALA A 554 12.40 -18.41 -5.57
C ALA A 554 13.87 -18.47 -5.09
N ASP A 555 14.33 -17.46 -4.35
CA ASP A 555 15.69 -17.41 -3.78
C ASP A 555 15.85 -18.48 -2.69
N GLU A 556 14.88 -18.56 -1.76
CA GLU A 556 14.85 -19.56 -0.69
C GLU A 556 14.76 -20.99 -1.22
N ALA A 557 14.04 -21.20 -2.34
CA ALA A 557 13.98 -22.47 -3.03
C ALA A 557 15.28 -22.85 -3.79
N GLY A 558 16.27 -21.95 -3.78
CA GLY A 558 17.58 -22.14 -4.40
C GLY A 558 17.52 -22.19 -5.92
N LEU A 559 16.61 -21.42 -6.54
CA LEU A 559 16.66 -21.16 -7.98
C LEU A 559 17.80 -20.19 -8.29
N SER A 560 18.33 -20.26 -9.51
CA SER A 560 19.46 -19.42 -9.91
C SER A 560 19.27 -18.86 -11.31
N GLU A 561 19.89 -17.71 -11.55
CA GLU A 561 19.95 -17.12 -12.89
C GLU A 561 20.47 -18.11 -13.93
N ASN A 562 19.83 -18.11 -15.09
CA ASN A 562 20.04 -19.01 -16.22
C ASN A 562 19.61 -20.47 -16.00
N ASP A 563 18.93 -20.81 -14.91
CA ASP A 563 18.28 -22.12 -14.79
C ASP A 563 17.17 -22.24 -15.85
N PRO A 564 17.14 -23.30 -16.67
CA PRO A 564 16.04 -23.57 -17.57
C PRO A 564 14.80 -24.03 -16.79
N VAL A 565 13.65 -23.43 -17.08
CA VAL A 565 12.39 -23.65 -16.34
C VAL A 565 11.18 -23.81 -17.27
N GLU A 566 10.25 -24.63 -16.85
CA GLU A 566 8.95 -24.83 -17.51
C GLU A 566 7.83 -24.78 -16.47
N ILE A 567 6.88 -23.84 -16.64
CA ILE A 567 5.71 -23.73 -15.76
C ILE A 567 4.70 -24.81 -16.12
N ARG A 568 4.43 -25.71 -15.17
CA ARG A 568 3.48 -26.81 -15.28
C ARG A 568 2.09 -26.42 -14.79
N GLY A 569 2.03 -25.69 -13.67
CA GLY A 569 0.77 -25.32 -13.03
C GLY A 569 0.88 -23.99 -12.29
N PHE A 570 -0.25 -23.31 -12.18
CA PHE A 570 -0.41 -22.13 -11.36
C PHE A 570 -1.84 -22.15 -10.80
N SER A 571 -1.98 -22.01 -9.49
CA SER A 571 -3.28 -21.95 -8.82
C SER A 571 -3.24 -20.93 -7.69
N MET A 572 -4.38 -20.33 -7.41
CA MET A 572 -4.55 -19.40 -6.29
C MET A 572 -5.68 -19.91 -5.40
N ASP A 573 -5.43 -19.89 -4.10
CA ASP A 573 -6.39 -20.15 -3.05
C ASP A 573 -6.65 -18.81 -2.35
N GLU A 574 -7.68 -18.09 -2.80
CA GLU A 574 -8.05 -16.77 -2.27
C GLU A 574 -8.50 -16.85 -0.80
N GLU A 575 -9.07 -17.98 -0.37
CA GLU A 575 -9.54 -18.20 1.02
C GLU A 575 -8.36 -18.31 1.99
N ASN A 576 -7.33 -19.07 1.61
CA ASN A 576 -6.13 -19.23 2.42
C ASN A 576 -5.04 -18.17 2.12
N GLY A 577 -5.25 -17.31 1.13
CA GLY A 577 -4.32 -16.24 0.78
C GLY A 577 -3.04 -16.74 0.10
N ILE A 578 -3.04 -17.90 -0.56
CA ILE A 578 -1.82 -18.56 -1.09
C ILE A 578 -1.89 -18.75 -2.61
N ALA A 579 -0.80 -18.44 -3.31
CA ALA A 579 -0.52 -18.84 -4.68
C ALA A 579 0.44 -20.04 -4.72
N LEU A 580 0.23 -20.96 -5.65
CA LEU A 580 1.10 -22.10 -5.90
C LEU A 580 1.60 -22.06 -7.35
N LEU A 581 2.91 -22.16 -7.53
CA LEU A 581 3.54 -22.31 -8.85
C LEU A 581 4.25 -23.66 -8.93
N ASP A 582 3.78 -24.51 -9.84
CA ASP A 582 4.40 -25.78 -10.16
C ASP A 582 5.31 -25.60 -11.36
N LEU A 583 6.61 -25.85 -11.19
CA LEU A 583 7.61 -25.68 -12.22
C LEU A 583 8.57 -26.86 -12.29
N PHE A 584 8.95 -27.20 -13.51
CA PHE A 584 10.06 -28.12 -13.79
C PHE A 584 11.31 -27.29 -14.03
N VAL A 585 12.37 -27.54 -13.27
CA VAL A 585 13.65 -26.83 -13.39
C VAL A 585 14.80 -27.79 -13.67
N LYS A 586 15.76 -27.35 -14.50
CA LYS A 586 17.07 -28.00 -14.63
C LYS A 586 18.12 -27.19 -13.88
N LYS A 587 18.39 -27.52 -12.62
CA LYS A 587 19.27 -26.72 -11.76
C LYS A 587 20.72 -26.81 -12.20
N ARG A 588 21.26 -25.74 -12.81
CA ARG A 588 22.62 -25.75 -13.36
C ARG A 588 23.69 -25.86 -12.28
N ARG A 589 23.47 -25.19 -11.14
CA ARG A 589 24.39 -25.22 -9.98
C ARG A 589 24.43 -26.58 -9.26
N MET A 590 23.46 -27.45 -9.51
CA MET A 590 23.41 -28.81 -8.97
C MET A 590 23.67 -29.87 -10.06
N GLY A 591 24.49 -29.56 -11.05
CA GLY A 591 24.87 -30.52 -12.09
C GLY A 591 23.73 -30.86 -13.06
N TYR A 592 22.83 -29.91 -13.34
CA TYR A 592 21.66 -30.09 -14.21
C TYR A 592 20.63 -31.10 -13.67
N LEU A 593 20.53 -31.22 -12.35
CA LEU A 593 19.47 -32.02 -11.72
C LEU A 593 18.10 -31.50 -12.19
N GLU A 594 17.32 -32.41 -12.75
CA GLU A 594 15.93 -32.16 -13.16
C GLU A 594 15.03 -32.35 -11.94
N THR A 595 14.22 -31.36 -11.61
CA THR A 595 13.37 -31.40 -10.41
C THR A 595 12.05 -30.72 -10.68
N MET A 596 10.96 -31.35 -10.22
CA MET A 596 9.65 -30.71 -10.12
C MET A 596 9.57 -30.02 -8.76
N MET A 597 9.25 -28.73 -8.79
CA MET A 597 9.16 -27.88 -7.61
C MET A 597 7.78 -27.24 -7.54
N ARG A 598 7.23 -27.16 -6.33
CA ARG A 598 6.05 -26.36 -6.01
C ARG A 598 6.50 -25.21 -5.12
N LEU A 599 6.30 -23.99 -5.59
CA LEU A 599 6.59 -22.78 -4.82
C LEU A 599 5.29 -22.22 -4.25
N PRO A 600 5.16 -22.07 -2.91
CA PRO A 600 4.06 -21.34 -2.30
C PRO A 600 4.43 -19.86 -2.10
N ALA A 601 3.50 -18.95 -2.38
CA ALA A 601 3.63 -17.53 -2.11
C ALA A 601 2.34 -16.96 -1.53
N LEU A 602 2.43 -15.83 -0.82
CA LEU A 602 1.23 -15.09 -0.41
C LEU A 602 0.60 -14.38 -1.62
N LEU A 603 -0.73 -14.21 -1.60
CA LEU A 603 -1.48 -13.53 -2.66
C LEU A 603 -1.39 -12.00 -2.62
N ASP A 604 -0.74 -11.45 -1.61
CA ASP A 604 -0.47 -10.02 -1.50
C ASP A 604 1.03 -9.76 -1.34
N SER A 605 1.45 -8.57 -1.74
CA SER A 605 2.83 -8.12 -1.59
C SER A 605 2.86 -6.68 -1.08
N PRO A 606 3.66 -6.40 -0.04
CA PRO A 606 3.91 -5.05 0.44
C PRO A 606 4.63 -4.19 -0.60
N ASP A 607 5.20 -4.80 -1.64
CA ASP A 607 6.07 -4.16 -2.60
C ASP A 607 5.30 -3.56 -3.79
N THR A 608 4.07 -3.10 -3.54
CA THR A 608 3.18 -2.48 -4.54
C THR A 608 3.17 -0.97 -4.41
N LEU A 609 3.17 -0.27 -5.56
CA LEU A 609 3.06 1.20 -5.68
C LEU A 609 1.88 1.59 -6.56
#